data_AF-X1PSE2-F1
#
_entry.id   AF-X1PSE2-F1
#
_cell.length_a   1.000
_cell.length_b   1.000
_cell.length_c   1.000
_cell.angle_alpha   90.00
_cell.angle_beta   90.00
_cell.angle_gamma   90.00
#
_symmetry.space_group_name_H-M   'P 1'
#
loop_
_entity.id
_entity.type
_entity.pdbx_description
1 polymer ?
#
loop_
_entity_poly.entity_id
_entity_poly.type
_entity_poly.pdbx_seq_one_letter_code
_entity_poly.pdbx_strand_id
1 'polypeptide(L)'
;NEKDGKSAILELEHFGTVKDPESDERYPCRILKIIEVEENQIVITIKGNFQKISGEEKVLKRILEKLYLGVDLPFFLNGDPNKFEWESNQVLFLEGKKSPLLKPFEYSGHHFKAYDESYKLNFEYSLSSQIKADTDSIKIYKFPIVAYAFTDEGYKKIYQGINILPRFKLRKEFEFNLIISIY
;
A
#
# COMPACT_ATOMS: atom_id res chain seq x y z
N ASN A 1 20.31 6.80 -15.24
CA ASN A 1 19.76 5.50 -15.69
C ASN A 1 20.92 4.58 -16.01
N GLU A 2 21.52 3.98 -15.00
CA GLU A 2 22.43 2.84 -15.21
C GLU A 2 21.56 1.60 -15.33
N LYS A 3 21.65 0.92 -16.47
CA LYS A 3 20.94 -0.32 -16.75
C LYS A 3 21.98 -1.42 -16.71
N ASP A 4 22.38 -1.83 -15.52
CA ASP A 4 23.09 -3.10 -15.36
C ASP A 4 22.04 -4.21 -15.53
N GLY A 5 22.30 -5.16 -16.43
CA GLY A 5 21.29 -5.95 -17.14
C GLY A 5 20.33 -6.85 -16.33
N LYS A 6 20.24 -6.71 -15.01
CA LYS A 6 19.39 -7.49 -14.09
C LYS A 6 18.60 -6.65 -13.08
N SER A 7 18.87 -5.35 -12.98
CA SER A 7 18.16 -4.48 -12.04
C SER A 7 17.92 -3.09 -12.61
N ALA A 8 16.88 -2.43 -12.09
CA ALA A 8 16.59 -1.04 -12.40
C ALA A 8 16.25 -0.30 -11.11
N ILE A 9 16.83 0.89 -10.93
CA ILE A 9 16.57 1.76 -9.79
C ILE A 9 15.93 3.05 -10.30
N LEU A 10 14.78 3.41 -9.72
CA LEU A 10 14.08 4.67 -9.96
C LEU A 10 13.94 5.43 -8.66
N GLU A 11 14.49 6.64 -8.63
CA GLU A 11 14.36 7.57 -7.50
C GLU A 11 13.41 8.71 -7.87
N LEU A 12 12.43 8.95 -7.00
CA LEU A 12 11.41 9.98 -7.17
C LEU A 12 11.33 10.80 -5.89
N GLU A 13 11.54 12.10 -6.02
CA GLU A 13 11.50 13.04 -4.91
C GLU A 13 10.33 14.01 -5.07
N HIS A 14 9.66 14.29 -3.96
CA HIS A 14 8.59 15.27 -3.90
C HIS A 14 8.70 16.15 -2.66
N PHE A 15 8.55 17.45 -2.86
CA PHE A 15 8.43 18.45 -1.80
C PHE A 15 7.01 18.99 -1.82
N GLY A 16 6.33 18.87 -0.69
CA GLY A 16 4.96 19.33 -0.53
C GLY A 16 4.71 19.85 0.87
N THR A 17 3.42 20.00 1.21
CA THR A 17 2.99 20.44 2.53
C THR A 17 1.85 19.58 3.05
N VAL A 18 1.82 19.33 4.35
CA VAL A 18 0.68 18.72 5.03
C VAL A 18 -0.09 19.80 5.79
N LYS A 19 -1.41 19.86 5.60
CA LYS A 19 -2.28 20.81 6.30
C LYS A 19 -2.60 20.32 7.71
N ASP A 20 -2.59 21.22 8.69
CA ASP A 20 -3.11 20.95 10.03
C ASP A 20 -4.62 20.65 9.97
N PRO A 21 -5.12 19.56 10.57
CA PRO A 21 -6.55 19.27 10.57
C PRO A 21 -7.41 20.33 11.29
N GLU A 22 -6.82 21.12 12.18
CA GLU A 22 -7.55 22.05 13.05
C GLU A 22 -7.30 23.53 12.71
N SER A 23 -6.46 23.82 11.71
CA SER A 23 -6.16 25.18 11.27
C SER A 23 -5.85 25.26 9.77
N ASP A 24 -5.55 26.46 9.26
CA ASP A 24 -5.07 26.64 7.88
C ASP A 24 -3.54 26.55 7.74
N GLU A 25 -2.84 26.25 8.84
CA GLU A 25 -1.38 26.08 8.85
C GLU A 25 -0.96 24.87 8.02
N ARG A 26 0.22 24.98 7.39
CA ARG A 26 0.77 23.96 6.48
C ARG A 26 2.22 23.70 6.83
N TYR A 27 2.56 22.44 7.02
CA TYR A 27 3.89 22.01 7.40
C TYR A 27 4.61 21.37 6.21
N PRO A 28 5.80 21.86 5.81
CA PRO A 28 6.55 21.30 4.69
C PRO A 28 7.01 19.87 5.00
N CYS A 29 6.85 19.00 4.00
CA CYS A 29 7.26 17.60 4.05
C CYS A 29 7.96 17.22 2.75
N ARG A 30 9.08 16.52 2.88
CA ARG A 30 9.82 15.92 1.78
C ARG A 30 9.59 14.42 1.81
N ILE A 31 9.32 13.83 0.65
CA ILE A 31 9.20 12.38 0.46
C ILE A 31 10.15 11.96 -0.66
N LEU A 32 10.93 10.92 -0.41
CA LEU A 32 11.77 10.23 -1.38
C LEU A 32 11.23 8.80 -1.52
N LYS A 33 10.89 8.41 -2.74
CA LYS A 33 10.51 7.05 -3.12
C LYS A 33 11.61 6.46 -3.99
N ILE A 34 12.15 5.33 -3.56
CA ILE A 34 13.13 4.54 -4.31
C ILE A 34 12.44 3.25 -4.72
N ILE A 35 12.49 2.91 -6.00
CA ILE A 35 11.93 1.67 -6.55
C ILE A 35 13.08 0.88 -7.14
N GLU A 36 13.37 -0.27 -6.56
CA GLU A 36 14.39 -1.20 -7.01
C GLU A 36 13.67 -2.42 -7.60
N VAL A 37 13.91 -2.69 -8.87
CA VAL A 37 13.33 -3.83 -9.58
C VAL A 37 14.42 -4.85 -9.83
N GLU A 38 14.19 -6.07 -9.37
CA GLU A 38 14.97 -7.27 -9.65
C GLU A 38 14.10 -8.29 -10.42
N GLU A 39 14.68 -9.41 -10.87
CA GLU A 39 13.98 -10.38 -11.74
C GLU A 39 12.60 -10.82 -11.23
N ASN A 40 12.44 -11.08 -9.93
CA ASN A 40 11.18 -11.56 -9.33
C ASN A 40 10.67 -10.70 -8.16
N GLN A 41 11.25 -9.51 -7.98
CA GLN A 41 10.96 -8.68 -6.82
C GLN A 41 11.00 -7.19 -7.16
N ILE A 42 10.09 -6.44 -6.55
CA ILE A 42 10.11 -4.99 -6.54
C ILE A 42 10.21 -4.54 -5.08
N VAL A 43 11.28 -3.83 -4.74
CA VAL A 43 11.46 -3.20 -3.44
C VAL A 43 11.15 -1.71 -3.58
N ILE A 44 10.17 -1.22 -2.83
CA ILE A 44 9.82 0.19 -2.77
C ILE A 44 10.16 0.71 -1.38
N THR A 45 11.13 1.61 -1.32
CA THR A 45 11.53 2.31 -0.11
C THR A 45 10.94 3.71 -0.11
N ILE A 46 10.15 4.05 0.90
CA ILE A 46 9.58 5.39 1.08
C ILE A 46 10.19 6.03 2.31
N LYS A 47 10.96 7.09 2.09
CA LYS A 47 11.59 7.91 3.13
C LYS A 47 10.92 9.27 3.15
N GLY A 48 10.85 9.89 4.31
CA GLY A 48 10.43 11.28 4.36
C GLY A 48 10.68 11.96 5.68
N ASN A 49 10.62 13.29 5.63
CA ASN A 49 10.84 14.12 6.79
C ASN A 49 10.02 15.41 6.73
N PHE A 50 9.50 15.81 7.88
CA PHE A 50 8.91 17.13 8.08
C PHE A 50 10.03 18.15 8.34
N GLN A 51 10.07 19.22 7.56
CA GLN A 51 11.11 20.25 7.68
C GLN A 51 10.87 21.10 8.93
N LYS A 52 11.94 21.45 9.67
CA LYS A 52 11.80 22.23 10.90
C LYS A 52 11.38 23.67 10.58
N ILE A 53 10.30 24.14 11.18
CA ILE A 53 9.91 25.56 11.24
C ILE A 53 9.98 26.00 12.70
N SER A 54 10.74 27.07 12.99
CA SER A 54 10.93 27.56 14.36
C SER A 54 9.62 28.08 14.92
N GLY A 55 9.20 27.58 16.09
CA GLY A 55 8.01 28.05 16.80
C GLY A 55 6.72 27.31 16.42
N GLU A 56 6.76 26.41 15.43
CA GLU A 56 5.59 25.65 14.96
C GLU A 56 5.61 24.18 15.40
N GLU A 57 6.45 23.81 16.37
CA GLU A 57 6.58 22.41 16.84
C GLU A 57 5.26 21.84 17.40
N LYS A 58 4.40 22.70 17.98
CA LYS A 58 3.07 22.29 18.43
C LYS A 58 2.14 21.92 17.27
N VAL A 59 2.25 22.61 16.15
CA VAL A 59 1.47 22.37 14.92
C VAL A 59 1.84 21.03 14.34
N LEU A 60 3.15 20.77 14.18
CA LEU A 60 3.65 19.48 13.71
C LEU A 60 3.18 18.33 14.60
N LYS A 61 3.19 18.51 15.93
CA LYS A 61 2.72 17.49 16.86
C LYS A 61 1.24 17.14 16.60
N ARG A 62 0.35 18.14 16.47
CA ARG A 62 -1.07 17.93 16.16
C ARG A 62 -1.27 17.21 14.82
N ILE A 63 -0.50 17.58 13.80
CA ILE A 63 -0.52 16.92 12.49
C ILE A 63 -0.17 15.43 12.66
N LEU A 64 0.97 15.12 13.30
CA LEU A 64 1.46 13.74 13.45
C LEU A 64 0.53 12.86 14.30
N GLU A 65 -0.23 13.43 15.25
CA GLU A 65 -1.20 12.69 16.06
C GLU A 65 -2.29 12.01 15.23
N LYS A 66 -2.70 12.60 14.09
CA LYS A 66 -3.79 12.08 13.25
C LYS A 66 -3.34 11.62 11.86
N LEU A 67 -2.10 11.94 11.46
CA LEU A 67 -1.62 11.65 10.11
C LEU A 67 -1.17 10.20 9.92
N TYR A 68 -1.55 9.63 8.78
CA TYR A 68 -1.09 8.34 8.28
C TYR A 68 -0.69 8.49 6.82
N LEU A 69 0.34 7.78 6.40
CA LEU A 69 0.68 7.60 4.99
C LEU A 69 -0.04 6.36 4.48
N GLY A 70 -0.90 6.55 3.48
CA GLY A 70 -1.47 5.44 2.70
C GLY A 70 -0.63 5.21 1.44
N VAL A 71 -0.39 3.95 1.10
CA VAL A 71 0.21 3.58 -0.19
C VAL A 71 -0.81 2.73 -0.94
N ASP A 72 -1.37 3.25 -2.03
CA ASP A 72 -2.29 2.49 -2.88
C ASP A 72 -1.52 1.52 -3.77
N LEU A 73 -1.87 0.23 -3.67
CA LEU A 73 -1.30 -0.86 -4.44
C LEU A 73 -2.42 -1.55 -5.24
N PRO A 74 -2.83 -0.97 -6.37
CA PRO A 74 -3.79 -1.60 -7.25
C PRO A 74 -3.14 -2.80 -7.94
N PHE A 75 -3.81 -3.95 -7.88
CA PHE A 75 -3.40 -5.15 -8.57
C PHE A 75 -4.54 -5.69 -9.42
N PHE A 76 -4.25 -5.89 -10.70
CA PHE A 76 -5.22 -6.36 -11.68
C PHE A 76 -5.35 -7.87 -11.58
N LEU A 77 -6.46 -8.31 -11.02
CA LEU A 77 -6.97 -9.67 -11.16
C LEU A 77 -8.23 -9.56 -12.00
N ASN A 78 -8.22 -10.21 -13.16
CA ASN A 78 -9.30 -10.09 -14.14
C ASN A 78 -9.86 -11.44 -14.58
N GLY A 79 -9.52 -12.52 -13.88
CA GLY A 79 -10.12 -13.84 -14.07
C GLY A 79 -11.56 -13.93 -13.58
N ASP A 80 -12.04 -15.16 -13.40
CA ASP A 80 -13.33 -15.44 -12.77
C ASP A 80 -13.30 -15.03 -11.29
N PRO A 81 -14.12 -14.06 -10.86
CA PRO A 81 -14.12 -13.58 -9.48
C PRO A 81 -14.45 -14.62 -8.42
N ASN A 82 -15.09 -15.73 -8.79
CA ASN A 82 -15.37 -16.85 -7.89
C ASN A 82 -14.14 -17.72 -7.59
N LYS A 83 -13.07 -17.55 -8.36
CA LYS A 83 -11.81 -18.29 -8.23
C LYS A 83 -10.67 -17.46 -7.63
N PHE A 84 -11.02 -16.35 -7.01
CA PHE A 84 -10.04 -15.49 -6.35
C PHE A 84 -9.97 -15.78 -4.87
N GLU A 85 -8.75 -15.93 -4.39
CA GLU A 85 -8.46 -16.24 -3.01
C GLU A 85 -7.41 -15.27 -2.44
N TRP A 86 -7.43 -15.06 -1.12
CA TRP A 86 -6.33 -14.41 -0.43
C TRP A 86 -6.08 -14.97 0.95
N GLU A 87 -4.88 -14.69 1.44
CA GLU A 87 -4.43 -15.01 2.78
C GLU A 87 -3.48 -13.94 3.33
N SER A 88 -3.28 -13.98 4.64
CA SER A 88 -2.29 -13.18 5.35
C SER A 88 -1.82 -13.95 6.56
N ASN A 89 -0.56 -13.78 6.95
CA ASN A 89 0.01 -14.46 8.12
C ASN A 89 -0.60 -13.96 9.44
N GLN A 90 -1.31 -12.83 9.40
CA GLN A 90 -1.93 -12.19 10.55
C GLN A 90 -3.45 -12.40 10.63
N VAL A 91 -4.05 -13.13 9.67
CA VAL A 91 -5.50 -13.37 9.62
C VAL A 91 -5.75 -14.87 9.72
N LEU A 92 -6.45 -15.28 10.78
CA LEU A 92 -6.88 -16.66 10.95
C LEU A 92 -8.17 -16.90 10.15
N PHE A 93 -8.14 -17.85 9.23
CA PHE A 93 -9.32 -18.32 8.50
C PHE A 93 -9.80 -19.63 9.13
N LEU A 94 -11.08 -19.67 9.53
CA LEU A 94 -11.70 -20.90 10.02
C LEU A 94 -11.79 -21.91 8.86
N GLU A 95 -11.45 -23.18 9.13
CA GLU A 95 -11.62 -24.33 8.22
C GLU A 95 -10.74 -24.39 6.96
N GLY A 96 -9.54 -23.79 6.95
CA GLY A 96 -8.58 -23.94 5.84
C GLY A 96 -9.06 -23.39 4.49
N LYS A 97 -10.22 -22.72 4.47
CA LYS A 97 -10.74 -22.02 3.30
C LYS A 97 -10.19 -20.60 3.30
N LYS A 98 -9.43 -20.27 2.26
CA LYS A 98 -9.04 -18.89 1.99
C LYS A 98 -10.29 -18.02 1.87
N SER A 99 -10.19 -16.75 2.25
CA SER A 99 -11.34 -15.85 2.21
C SER A 99 -11.65 -15.37 0.78
N PRO A 100 -12.92 -15.10 0.45
CA PRO A 100 -13.27 -14.47 -0.81
C PRO A 100 -12.53 -13.14 -1.00
N LEU A 101 -11.86 -12.99 -2.15
CA LEU A 101 -11.08 -11.79 -2.46
C LEU A 101 -11.94 -10.51 -2.56
N LEU A 102 -13.20 -10.64 -2.94
CA LEU A 102 -14.03 -9.50 -3.35
C LEU A 102 -14.64 -8.71 -2.19
N LYS A 103 -14.58 -9.23 -0.96
CA LYS A 103 -15.13 -8.52 0.20
C LYS A 103 -14.10 -7.54 0.75
N PRO A 104 -14.48 -6.28 1.03
CA PRO A 104 -13.63 -5.37 1.79
C PRO A 104 -13.25 -5.99 3.13
N PHE A 105 -11.99 -5.83 3.52
CA PHE A 105 -11.47 -6.36 4.78
C PHE A 105 -10.35 -5.45 5.31
N GLU A 106 -10.34 -5.22 6.63
CA GLU A 106 -9.30 -4.48 7.34
C GLU A 106 -8.65 -5.42 8.37
N TYR A 107 -7.32 -5.36 8.47
CA TYR A 107 -6.56 -6.04 9.52
C TYR A 107 -5.26 -5.31 9.82
N SER A 108 -4.68 -5.59 10.98
CA SER A 108 -3.32 -5.17 11.31
C SER A 108 -2.34 -6.26 10.90
N GLY A 109 -1.31 -5.90 10.13
CA GLY A 109 -0.33 -6.87 9.66
C GLY A 109 0.59 -6.31 8.60
N HIS A 110 1.45 -7.20 8.10
CA HIS A 110 2.55 -6.84 7.21
C HIS A 110 2.71 -7.85 6.06
N HIS A 111 1.77 -8.77 5.90
CA HIS A 111 1.75 -9.74 4.81
C HIS A 111 0.40 -9.74 4.13
N PHE A 112 0.41 -9.91 2.81
CA PHE A 112 -0.76 -10.22 2.02
C PHE A 112 -0.37 -11.05 0.81
N LYS A 113 -1.18 -12.06 0.52
CA LYS A 113 -1.06 -12.88 -0.67
C LYS A 113 -2.41 -13.07 -1.33
N ALA A 114 -2.45 -12.94 -2.65
CA ALA A 114 -3.63 -13.21 -3.47
C ALA A 114 -3.30 -14.19 -4.58
N TYR A 115 -4.32 -14.96 -4.97
CA TYR A 115 -4.24 -15.94 -6.04
C TYR A 115 -5.47 -15.84 -6.94
N ASP A 116 -5.23 -15.83 -8.26
CA ASP A 116 -6.24 -15.97 -9.29
C ASP A 116 -6.02 -17.28 -10.04
N GLU A 117 -6.92 -18.25 -9.80
CA GLU A 117 -6.85 -19.57 -10.40
C GLU A 117 -7.04 -19.55 -11.93
N SER A 118 -7.79 -18.57 -12.44
CA SER A 118 -8.16 -18.50 -13.86
C SER A 118 -6.94 -18.33 -14.75
N TYR A 119 -5.94 -17.60 -14.26
CA TYR A 119 -4.69 -17.33 -14.96
C TYR A 119 -3.46 -17.92 -14.24
N LYS A 120 -3.66 -18.60 -13.12
CA LYS A 120 -2.59 -19.08 -12.22
C LYS A 120 -1.64 -17.94 -11.79
N LEU A 121 -2.20 -16.77 -11.51
CA LEU A 121 -1.44 -15.59 -11.10
C LEU A 121 -1.32 -15.52 -9.59
N ASN A 122 -0.10 -15.31 -9.10
CA ASN A 122 0.18 -15.08 -7.69
C ASN A 122 0.66 -13.66 -7.48
N PHE A 123 0.22 -13.07 -6.38
CA PHE A 123 0.71 -11.79 -5.91
C PHE A 123 0.96 -11.87 -4.42
N GLU A 124 2.17 -11.54 -4.00
CA GLU A 124 2.55 -11.55 -2.60
C GLU A 124 3.33 -10.27 -2.29
N TYR A 125 3.00 -9.62 -1.18
CA TYR A 125 3.84 -8.56 -0.67
C TYR A 125 4.05 -8.70 0.83
N SER A 126 5.19 -8.19 1.26
CA SER A 126 5.55 -8.03 2.66
C SER A 126 5.93 -6.57 2.94
N LEU A 127 5.61 -6.12 4.15
CA LEU A 127 5.83 -4.76 4.62
C LEU A 127 6.85 -4.79 5.75
N SER A 128 7.69 -3.77 5.81
CA SER A 128 8.51 -3.52 7.00
C SER A 128 8.74 -2.04 7.23
N SER A 129 8.99 -1.69 8.48
CA SER A 129 9.48 -0.40 8.93
C SER A 129 10.83 -0.60 9.62
N GLN A 130 11.64 0.45 9.70
CA GLN A 130 12.85 0.45 10.54
C GLN A 130 12.54 0.05 11.99
N ILE A 131 11.34 0.36 12.47
CA ILE A 131 10.89 0.06 13.82
C ILE A 131 9.92 -1.11 13.75
N LYS A 132 10.31 -2.24 14.36
CA LYS A 132 9.49 -3.48 14.35
C LYS A 132 8.06 -3.26 14.87
N ALA A 133 7.90 -2.48 15.94
CA ALA A 133 6.58 -2.15 16.48
C ALA A 133 5.72 -1.34 15.48
N ASP A 134 6.34 -0.55 14.60
CA ASP A 134 5.63 0.16 13.53
C ASP A 134 5.20 -0.83 12.44
N THR A 135 5.99 -1.88 12.16
CA THR A 135 5.61 -2.97 11.25
C THR A 135 4.37 -3.72 11.72
N ASP A 136 4.33 -4.10 13.00
CA ASP A 136 3.21 -4.88 13.57
C ASP A 136 1.92 -4.07 13.73
N SER A 137 2.01 -2.73 13.67
CA SER A 137 0.87 -1.82 13.78
C SER A 137 0.37 -1.26 12.44
N ILE A 138 0.94 -1.69 11.31
CA ILE A 138 0.46 -1.31 9.98
C ILE A 138 -0.96 -1.84 9.82
N LYS A 139 -1.89 -0.94 9.46
CA LYS A 139 -3.25 -1.33 9.06
C LYS A 139 -3.29 -1.54 7.56
N ILE A 140 -3.79 -2.69 7.12
CA ILE A 140 -3.98 -3.03 5.71
C ILE A 140 -5.48 -3.04 5.42
N TYR A 141 -5.85 -2.25 4.42
CA TYR A 141 -7.20 -2.23 3.85
C TYR A 141 -7.16 -2.92 2.50
N LYS A 142 -8.09 -3.84 2.27
CA LYS A 142 -8.23 -4.57 1.04
C LYS A 142 -9.65 -4.35 0.52
N PHE A 143 -9.81 -3.94 -0.73
CA PHE A 143 -11.14 -3.74 -1.33
C PHE A 143 -11.14 -3.92 -2.85
N PRO A 144 -12.27 -4.37 -3.44
CA PRO A 144 -12.38 -4.60 -4.88
C PRO A 144 -12.41 -3.28 -5.65
N ILE A 145 -11.81 -3.27 -6.84
CA ILE A 145 -11.96 -2.22 -7.85
C ILE A 145 -13.08 -2.66 -8.78
N VAL A 146 -14.11 -1.82 -8.91
CA VAL A 146 -15.32 -2.12 -9.67
C VAL A 146 -15.63 -0.97 -10.61
N ALA A 147 -15.87 -1.29 -11.87
CA ALA A 147 -16.41 -0.38 -12.87
C ALA A 147 -17.89 -0.70 -13.14
N TYR A 148 -18.69 0.32 -13.43
CA TYR A 148 -20.03 0.18 -13.96
C TYR A 148 -20.02 0.58 -15.44
N ALA A 149 -20.38 -0.35 -16.31
CA ALA A 149 -20.40 -0.13 -17.75
C ALA A 149 -21.81 -0.38 -18.29
N PHE A 150 -22.21 0.44 -19.26
CA PHE A 150 -23.46 0.22 -20.00
C PHE A 150 -23.18 -0.68 -21.21
N THR A 151 -23.88 -1.79 -21.31
CA THR A 151 -23.82 -2.73 -22.44
C THR A 151 -25.17 -2.80 -23.15
N ASP A 152 -25.23 -3.54 -24.25
CA ASP A 152 -26.47 -3.92 -24.95
C ASP A 152 -27.51 -4.59 -24.03
N GLU A 153 -27.04 -5.34 -23.03
CA GLU A 153 -27.85 -5.95 -21.97
C GLU A 153 -28.11 -5.03 -20.75
N GLY A 154 -27.76 -3.75 -20.82
CA GLY A 154 -27.94 -2.76 -19.76
C GLY A 154 -26.71 -2.55 -18.87
N TYR A 155 -26.90 -2.01 -17.67
CA TYR A 155 -25.79 -1.75 -16.75
C TYR A 155 -25.20 -3.05 -16.18
N LYS A 156 -23.90 -3.23 -16.36
CA LYS A 156 -23.13 -4.35 -15.82
C LYS A 156 -22.07 -3.85 -14.84
N LYS A 157 -21.89 -4.62 -13.77
CA LYS A 157 -20.81 -4.44 -12.79
C LYS A 157 -19.62 -5.28 -13.25
N ILE A 158 -18.50 -4.62 -13.55
CA ILE A 158 -17.27 -5.27 -14.01
C ILE A 158 -16.22 -5.19 -12.92
N TYR A 159 -15.68 -6.34 -12.52
CA TYR A 159 -14.54 -6.39 -11.61
C TYR A 159 -13.25 -6.06 -12.38
N GLN A 160 -12.42 -5.18 -11.81
CA GLN A 160 -11.20 -4.67 -12.44
C GLN A 160 -9.94 -5.03 -11.67
N GLY A 161 -10.07 -5.74 -10.53
CA GLY A 161 -8.95 -6.09 -9.67
C GLY A 161 -9.19 -5.67 -8.23
N ILE A 162 -8.12 -5.63 -7.46
CA ILE A 162 -8.15 -5.33 -6.04
C ILE A 162 -7.20 -4.19 -5.74
N ASN A 163 -7.58 -3.32 -4.81
CA ASN A 163 -6.65 -2.39 -4.23
C ASN A 163 -6.29 -2.83 -2.82
N ILE A 164 -5.01 -2.72 -2.52
CA ILE A 164 -4.49 -2.91 -1.18
C ILE A 164 -3.86 -1.60 -0.70
N LEU A 165 -4.26 -1.17 0.48
CA LEU A 165 -3.89 0.11 1.07
C LEU A 165 -3.31 -0.13 2.47
N PRO A 166 -2.00 -0.44 2.58
CA PRO A 166 -1.28 -0.31 3.84
C PRO A 166 -1.25 1.16 4.29
N ARG A 167 -1.48 1.35 5.59
CA ARG A 167 -1.46 2.66 6.26
C ARG A 167 -0.42 2.67 7.36
N PHE A 168 0.57 3.53 7.20
CA PHE A 168 1.69 3.70 8.11
C PHE A 168 1.48 4.93 8.99
N LYS A 169 1.71 4.80 10.29
CA LYS A 169 1.72 5.95 11.17
C LYS A 169 2.95 6.80 10.88
N LEU A 170 2.77 8.07 10.55
CA LEU A 170 3.91 8.94 10.27
C LEU A 170 4.54 9.48 11.55
N ARG A 171 5.86 9.59 11.51
CA ARG A 171 6.70 10.29 12.48
C ARG A 171 7.32 11.52 11.79
N LYS A 172 8.05 12.33 12.56
CA LYS A 172 8.78 13.49 12.00
C LYS A 172 9.74 13.07 10.89
N GLU A 173 10.43 11.95 11.09
CA GLU A 173 11.28 11.27 10.12
C GLU A 173 10.80 9.82 10.03
N PHE A 174 10.68 9.29 8.82
CA PHE A 174 10.12 7.96 8.60
C PHE A 174 10.77 7.27 7.41
N GLU A 175 10.82 5.95 7.47
CA GLU A 175 11.27 5.07 6.41
C GLU A 175 10.48 3.76 6.46
N PHE A 176 9.88 3.40 5.34
CA PHE A 176 9.10 2.17 5.16
C PHE A 176 9.57 1.44 3.92
N ASN A 177 9.59 0.11 3.99
CA ASN A 177 9.95 -0.76 2.88
C ASN A 177 8.75 -1.64 2.52
N LEU A 178 8.46 -1.68 1.23
CA LEU A 178 7.44 -2.51 0.63
C LEU A 178 8.15 -3.49 -0.30
N ILE A 179 8.05 -4.78 -0.02
CA ILE A 179 8.65 -5.83 -0.84
C ILE A 179 7.52 -6.55 -1.55
N ILE A 180 7.46 -6.41 -2.87
CA ILE A 180 6.50 -7.09 -3.72
C ILE A 180 7.24 -8.24 -4.40
N SER A 181 6.77 -9.45 -4.20
CA SER A 181 7.29 -10.64 -4.88
C SER A 181 6.32 -11.07 -5.98
N ILE A 182 6.87 -11.36 -7.16
CA ILE A 182 6.13 -11.78 -8.34
C ILE A 182 6.58 -13.20 -8.67
N TYR A 183 5.65 -14.16 -8.67
CA TYR A 183 5.90 -15.58 -8.88
C TYR A 183 4.98 -16.19 -9.94
#